data_AF-A0A8J8BUB3-F1
#
_entry.id   AF-A0A8J8BUB3-F1
#
_cell.length_a   1.000
_cell.length_b   1.000
_cell.length_c   1.000
_cell.angle_alpha   90.00
_cell.angle_beta   90.00
_cell.angle_gamma   90.00
#
_symmetry.space_group_name_H-M   'P 1'
#
loop_
_entity.id
_entity.type
_entity.pdbx_description
1 polymer ?
#
loop_
_entity_poly.entity_id
_entity_poly.type
_entity_poly.pdbx_seq_one_letter_code
_entity_poly.pdbx_strand_id
1 'polypeptide(L)'
;MKWIAFIIMVLAAGGTSYGILSYASMETEYGDMQLLVETMWYKVPAMDVIEAQVSLKGETDNLLYPAFYLRYPDGEQTKIANIPAEGQDCLGEMDSISVKFWIWCWDFGGWSVFVFTEDNVFERIGRTKLDYPVGEWAVIVVDRETDAVVAELPLHVEIYKPTGEPPKYVSGGLD
;
A
#
# COMPACT_ATOMS: atom_id res chain seq x y z
N MET A 1 9.21 -16.07 21.38
CA MET A 1 8.44 -15.13 20.54
C MET A 1 7.47 -14.38 21.43
N LYS A 2 7.65 -13.06 21.59
CA LYS A 2 6.74 -12.22 22.38
C LYS A 2 5.99 -11.32 21.39
N TRP A 3 4.68 -11.50 21.31
CA TRP A 3 3.79 -10.66 20.52
C TRP A 3 3.38 -9.46 21.39
N ILE A 4 3.66 -8.23 20.94
CA ILE A 4 3.17 -7.01 21.59
C ILE A 4 2.07 -6.46 20.68
N ALA A 5 0.83 -6.54 21.13
CA ALA A 5 -0.29 -5.84 20.51
C ALA A 5 -0.25 -4.38 20.97
N PHE A 6 0.00 -3.44 20.06
CA PHE A 6 -0.11 -2.01 20.32
C PHE A 6 -1.47 -1.51 19.83
N ILE A 7 -2.22 -0.87 20.73
CA ILE A 7 -3.44 -0.13 20.41
C ILE A 7 -3.00 1.21 19.83
N ILE A 8 -3.30 1.48 18.57
CA ILE A 8 -2.97 2.76 17.92
C ILE A 8 -4.10 3.76 18.17
N MET A 9 -3.78 4.81 18.93
CA MET A 9 -4.61 5.99 19.11
C MET A 9 -4.25 7.00 18.00
N VAL A 10 -5.17 7.22 17.06
CA VAL A 10 -4.98 8.11 15.91
C VAL A 10 -5.18 9.56 16.36
N LEU A 11 -4.12 10.37 16.35
CA LEU A 11 -4.21 11.82 16.45
C LEU A 11 -4.31 12.42 15.05
N ALA A 12 -5.44 13.05 14.79
CA ALA A 12 -5.79 13.67 13.53
C ALA A 12 -5.08 15.02 13.33
N ALA A 13 -4.48 15.22 12.16
CA ALA A 13 -4.22 16.53 11.60
C ALA A 13 -4.63 16.54 10.11
N GLY A 14 -5.76 17.18 9.81
CA GLY A 14 -6.04 17.80 8.50
C GLY A 14 -6.33 16.95 7.26
N GLY A 15 -6.21 15.62 7.30
CA GLY A 15 -6.58 14.74 6.20
C GLY A 15 -8.00 14.20 6.35
N THR A 16 -8.72 13.97 5.25
CA THR A 16 -9.89 13.10 5.24
C THR A 16 -9.45 11.75 5.81
N SER A 17 -9.78 11.49 7.08
CA SER A 17 -9.38 10.24 7.75
C SER A 17 -10.24 9.11 7.18
N TYR A 18 -9.64 8.32 6.29
CA TYR A 18 -10.22 7.06 5.85
C TYR A 18 -9.85 5.99 6.87
N GLY A 19 -10.85 5.23 7.34
CA GLY A 19 -10.61 4.15 8.29
C GLY A 19 -9.67 3.10 7.69
N ILE A 20 -8.58 2.79 8.38
CA ILE A 20 -7.67 1.71 8.01
C ILE A 20 -8.42 0.38 8.14
N LEU A 21 -8.47 -0.37 7.04
CA LEU A 21 -9.14 -1.67 6.96
C LEU A 21 -8.17 -2.82 7.28
N SER A 22 -6.91 -2.66 6.87
CA SER A 22 -5.83 -3.60 7.23
C SER A 22 -4.52 -2.84 7.38
N TYR A 23 -3.67 -3.32 8.29
CA TYR A 23 -2.35 -2.75 8.56
C TYR A 23 -1.38 -3.89 8.83
N ALA A 24 -0.18 -3.78 8.28
CA ALA A 24 0.94 -4.63 8.58
C ALA A 24 2.19 -3.76 8.74
N SER A 25 3.13 -4.22 9.56
CA SER A 25 4.45 -3.61 9.69
C SER A 25 5.53 -4.62 9.98
N MET A 26 6.76 -4.26 9.62
CA MET A 26 7.95 -5.04 9.92
C MET A 26 9.15 -4.14 10.15
N GLU A 27 10.04 -4.59 11.04
CA GLU A 27 11.35 -3.99 11.18
C GLU A 27 12.36 -4.84 10.42
N THR A 28 13.27 -4.19 9.69
CA THR A 28 14.34 -4.85 8.95
C THR A 28 15.63 -4.03 9.06
N GLU A 29 16.74 -4.66 8.68
CA GLU A 29 18.04 -4.01 8.59
C GLU A 29 18.42 -3.86 7.11
N TYR A 30 18.95 -2.70 6.75
CA TYR A 30 19.48 -2.44 5.41
C TYR A 30 20.80 -1.68 5.56
N GLY A 31 21.91 -2.35 5.26
CA GLY A 31 23.23 -1.88 5.68
C GLY A 31 23.32 -1.78 7.20
N ASP A 32 23.75 -0.64 7.72
CA ASP A 32 23.81 -0.35 9.16
C ASP A 32 22.55 0.39 9.68
N MET A 33 21.51 0.54 8.84
CA MET A 33 20.28 1.25 9.19
C MET A 33 19.20 0.28 9.65
N GLN A 34 18.45 0.69 10.68
CA GLN A 34 17.22 0.02 11.09
C GLN A 34 16.02 0.71 10.42
N LEU A 35 15.25 -0.07 9.68
CA LEU A 35 14.08 0.39 8.94
C LEU A 35 12.80 -0.13 9.60
N LEU A 36 11.78 0.73 9.67
CA LEU A 36 10.40 0.34 9.91
C LEU A 36 9.63 0.48 8.61
N VAL A 37 9.14 -0.64 8.09
CA VAL A 37 8.29 -0.70 6.90
C VAL A 37 6.86 -0.90 7.36
N GLU A 38 5.95 -0.09 6.85
CA GLU A 38 4.53 -0.12 7.18
C GLU A 38 3.71 -0.16 5.89
N THR A 39 2.62 -0.91 5.93
CA THR A 39 1.65 -0.94 4.84
C THR A 39 0.25 -0.86 5.41
N MET A 40 -0.60 -0.10 4.75
CA MET A 40 -1.99 0.07 5.14
C MET A 40 -2.89 -0.03 3.93
N TRP A 41 -4.01 -0.71 4.10
CA TRP A 41 -5.12 -0.70 3.16
C TRP A 41 -6.27 0.11 3.76
N TYR A 42 -6.77 1.05 2.97
CA TYR A 42 -7.97 1.82 3.31
C TYR A 42 -8.82 2.07 2.06
N LYS A 43 -10.09 2.38 2.28
CA LYS A 43 -11.04 2.68 1.22
C LYS A 43 -11.23 4.18 1.07
N VAL A 44 -11.10 4.68 -0.15
CA VAL A 44 -11.43 6.06 -0.54
C VAL A 44 -12.67 6.04 -1.46
N PRO A 45 -13.35 7.18 -1.70
CA PRO A 45 -14.49 7.19 -2.62
C PRO A 45 -14.09 6.64 -3.99
N ALA A 46 -14.78 5.58 -4.42
CA ALA A 46 -14.59 4.84 -5.67
C ALA A 46 -13.35 3.92 -5.79
N MET A 47 -12.44 3.86 -4.82
CA MET A 47 -11.21 3.06 -4.94
C MET A 47 -10.77 2.44 -3.59
N ASP A 48 -9.94 1.41 -3.69
CA ASP A 48 -9.15 0.88 -2.59
C ASP A 48 -7.72 1.41 -2.72
N VAL A 49 -7.05 1.73 -1.62
CA VAL A 49 -5.69 2.27 -1.62
C VAL A 49 -4.83 1.41 -0.72
N ILE A 50 -3.69 0.96 -1.23
CA ILE A 50 -2.62 0.39 -0.43
C ILE A 50 -1.51 1.42 -0.38
N GLU A 51 -1.22 1.92 0.82
CA GLU A 51 -0.12 2.84 1.06
C GLU A 51 1.01 2.09 1.74
N ALA A 52 2.23 2.31 1.26
CA ALA A 52 3.45 1.75 1.80
C ALA A 52 4.34 2.88 2.29
N GLN A 53 4.96 2.69 3.44
CA GLN A 53 5.87 3.65 4.04
C GLN A 53 7.13 2.95 4.54
N VAL A 54 8.27 3.58 4.37
CA VAL A 54 9.53 3.20 5.01
C VAL A 54 9.98 4.37 5.85
N SER A 55 10.31 4.10 7.11
CA SER A 55 10.87 5.08 8.03
C SER A 55 12.15 4.56 8.67
N LEU A 56 13.01 5.47 9.09
CA LEU A 56 14.23 5.12 9.81
C LEU A 56 13.96 5.07 11.30
N LYS A 57 14.56 4.08 11.94
CA LYS A 57 14.48 3.92 13.38
C LYS A 57 15.82 4.33 14.01
N GLY A 58 15.99 5.62 14.27
CA GLY A 58 17.17 6.19 14.93
C GLY A 58 17.89 7.26 14.11
N GLU A 59 18.99 7.81 14.65
CA GLU A 59 19.88 8.73 13.93
C GLU A 59 20.85 7.92 13.04
N THR A 60 20.73 8.03 11.73
CA THR A 60 21.61 7.37 10.74
C THR A 60 21.90 8.27 9.54
N ASP A 61 22.86 7.88 8.70
CA ASP A 61 23.14 8.50 7.40
C ASP A 61 22.21 7.89 6.34
N ASN A 62 21.45 8.72 5.63
CA ASN A 62 20.08 8.40 5.23
C ASN A 62 19.86 8.34 3.70
N LEU A 63 20.60 7.48 3.01
CA LEU A 63 20.56 7.38 1.54
C LEU A 63 19.73 6.19 1.04
N LEU A 64 18.55 5.92 1.61
CA LEU A 64 17.68 4.87 1.07
C LEU A 64 16.94 5.39 -0.16
N TYR A 65 17.01 4.62 -1.25
CA TYR A 65 16.27 4.88 -2.48
C TYR A 65 15.37 3.69 -2.83
N PRO A 66 14.27 3.48 -2.07
CA PRO A 66 13.46 2.28 -2.22
C PRO A 66 12.55 2.40 -3.45
N ALA A 67 12.40 1.29 -4.17
CA ALA A 67 11.33 1.09 -5.12
C ALA A 67 10.30 0.12 -4.52
N PHE A 68 9.02 0.42 -4.75
CA PHE A 68 7.93 -0.39 -4.22
C PHE A 68 7.23 -1.13 -5.36
N TYR A 69 7.01 -2.42 -5.16
CA TYR A 69 6.15 -3.24 -6.02
C TYR A 69 4.97 -3.77 -5.23
N LEU A 70 3.86 -3.98 -5.92
CA LEU A 70 2.70 -4.65 -5.34
C LEU A 70 2.63 -6.07 -5.90
N ARG A 71 2.73 -7.07 -5.02
CA ARG A 71 2.50 -8.48 -5.30
C ARG A 71 1.02 -8.82 -5.16
N TYR A 72 0.50 -9.50 -6.17
CA TYR A 72 -0.89 -9.94 -6.27
C TYR A 72 -1.09 -11.30 -5.59
N PRO A 73 -2.33 -11.69 -5.28
CA PRO A 73 -2.63 -12.97 -4.64
C PRO A 73 -2.21 -14.21 -5.44
N ASP A 74 -2.02 -14.11 -6.75
CA ASP A 74 -1.52 -15.21 -7.60
C ASP A 74 0.01 -15.31 -7.64
N GLY A 75 0.72 -14.41 -6.96
CA GLY A 75 2.17 -14.35 -6.88
C GLY A 75 2.83 -13.51 -7.98
N GLU A 76 2.08 -13.01 -8.97
CA GLU A 76 2.61 -12.00 -9.89
C GLU A 76 2.74 -10.64 -9.19
N GLN A 77 3.47 -9.70 -9.78
CA GLN A 77 3.66 -8.36 -9.21
C GLN A 77 3.58 -7.29 -10.28
N THR A 78 3.45 -6.03 -9.84
CA THR A 78 3.49 -4.90 -10.76
C THR A 78 4.76 -4.91 -11.61
N LYS A 79 4.63 -4.60 -12.91
CA LYS A 79 5.79 -4.52 -13.82
C LYS A 79 6.58 -3.24 -13.65
N ILE A 80 5.90 -2.17 -13.25
CA ILE A 80 6.47 -0.86 -13.01
C ILE A 80 6.51 -0.63 -11.50
N ALA A 81 7.66 -0.21 -10.99
CA ALA A 81 7.81 0.19 -9.61
C ALA A 81 7.02 1.48 -9.34
N ASN A 82 6.40 1.55 -8.17
CA ASN A 82 5.93 2.80 -7.61
C ASN A 82 7.07 3.43 -6.84
N ILE A 83 7.51 4.60 -7.29
CA ILE A 83 8.69 5.28 -6.81
C ILE A 83 8.22 6.64 -6.28
N PRO A 84 8.72 7.11 -5.13
CA PRO A 84 8.47 8.46 -4.66
C PRO A 84 8.94 9.49 -5.70
N ALA A 85 8.19 10.58 -5.90
CA ALA A 85 8.53 11.61 -6.87
C ALA A 85 10.00 12.09 -6.72
N GLU A 86 10.75 12.12 -7.84
CA GLU A 86 12.16 12.53 -7.84
C GLU A 86 12.30 14.02 -7.48
N GLY A 87 12.81 14.32 -6.28
CA GLY A 87 13.13 15.69 -5.91
C GLY A 87 13.07 16.02 -4.42
N GLN A 88 13.74 15.23 -3.57
CA GLN A 88 14.38 15.66 -2.30
C GLN A 88 14.96 14.39 -1.66
N ASP A 89 16.16 14.49 -1.09
CA ASP A 89 16.84 13.44 -0.31
C ASP A 89 15.81 12.63 0.49
N CYS A 90 15.50 11.42 0.04
CA CYS A 90 14.25 10.79 0.47
C CYS A 90 14.27 10.42 1.96
N LEU A 91 15.43 10.46 2.63
CA LEU A 91 15.52 10.43 4.09
C LEU A 91 16.45 11.52 4.67
N GLY A 92 16.77 12.57 3.91
CA GLY A 92 17.65 13.67 4.35
C GLY A 92 16.96 14.73 5.22
N GLU A 93 15.64 14.88 5.13
CA GLU A 93 14.84 15.76 6.00
C GLU A 93 13.51 15.14 6.49
N MET A 94 13.05 14.04 5.87
CA MET A 94 11.87 13.31 6.29
C MET A 94 12.30 11.98 6.91
N ASP A 95 11.87 11.71 8.15
CA ASP A 95 12.11 10.41 8.82
C ASP A 95 11.41 9.24 8.10
N SER A 96 10.66 9.51 7.03
CA SER A 96 9.90 8.53 6.28
C SER A 96 9.58 8.92 4.84
N ILE A 97 9.46 7.90 3.99
CA ILE A 97 9.01 7.96 2.60
C ILE A 97 7.73 7.14 2.47
N SER A 98 6.72 7.61 1.73
CA SER A 98 5.56 6.80 1.37
C SER A 98 5.19 6.84 -0.11
N VAL A 99 4.54 5.78 -0.58
CA VAL A 99 3.93 5.66 -1.92
C VAL A 99 2.55 5.03 -1.84
N LYS A 100 1.72 5.23 -2.86
CA LYS A 100 0.34 4.74 -2.90
C LYS A 100 0.05 3.94 -4.16
N PHE A 101 -0.55 2.77 -3.98
CA PHE A 101 -1.14 1.96 -5.04
C PHE A 101 -2.65 2.15 -5.00
N TRP A 102 -3.22 2.75 -6.04
CA TRP A 102 -4.67 2.86 -6.16
C TRP A 102 -5.22 1.65 -6.90
N ILE A 103 -6.23 1.02 -6.33
CA ILE A 103 -6.89 -0.15 -6.89
C ILE A 103 -8.32 0.23 -7.25
N TRP A 104 -8.60 0.19 -8.54
CA TRP A 104 -9.94 0.45 -9.07
C TRP A 104 -10.54 -0.82 -9.63
N CYS A 105 -11.80 -1.05 -9.29
CA CYS A 105 -12.56 -2.17 -9.80
C CYS A 105 -13.67 -1.66 -10.72
N TRP A 106 -13.80 -2.30 -11.88
CA TRP A 106 -14.87 -1.98 -12.83
C TRP A 106 -15.47 -3.22 -13.49
N ASP A 107 -16.73 -3.14 -13.89
CA ASP A 107 -17.44 -4.19 -14.63
C ASP A 107 -17.79 -3.71 -16.05
N PHE A 108 -17.05 -4.22 -17.06
CA PHE A 108 -17.34 -4.01 -18.49
C PHE A 108 -17.85 -5.30 -19.14
N GLY A 109 -18.90 -5.91 -18.57
CA GLY A 109 -19.37 -7.24 -18.97
C GLY A 109 -18.44 -8.36 -18.47
N GLY A 110 -17.83 -8.12 -17.31
CA GLY A 110 -16.81 -8.90 -16.63
C GLY A 110 -16.02 -7.97 -15.70
N TRP A 111 -15.79 -8.38 -14.46
CA TRP A 111 -15.01 -7.61 -13.48
C TRP A 111 -13.53 -7.56 -13.93
N SER A 112 -12.94 -6.36 -13.92
CA SER A 112 -11.50 -6.14 -14.01
C SER A 112 -10.98 -5.29 -12.84
N VAL A 113 -9.79 -5.64 -12.35
CA VAL A 113 -9.04 -4.86 -11.36
C VAL A 113 -7.91 -4.11 -12.06
N PHE A 114 -7.76 -2.83 -11.73
CA PHE A 114 -6.73 -1.94 -12.25
C PHE A 114 -5.91 -1.41 -11.09
N VAL A 115 -4.59 -1.44 -11.23
CA VAL A 115 -3.68 -0.80 -10.29
C VAL A 115 -3.02 0.41 -10.96
N PHE A 116 -3.00 1.53 -10.22
CA PHE A 116 -2.36 2.77 -10.62
C PHE A 116 -1.24 3.10 -9.64
N THR A 117 -0.19 3.72 -10.16
CA THR A 117 0.88 4.34 -9.38
C THR A 117 0.86 5.86 -9.65
N GLU A 118 1.67 6.62 -8.93
CA GLU A 118 1.52 8.07 -8.85
C GLU A 118 1.82 8.73 -10.21
N ASP A 119 2.83 8.21 -10.91
CA ASP A 119 3.27 8.72 -12.22
C ASP A 119 2.89 7.83 -13.41
N ASN A 120 2.36 6.62 -13.17
CA ASN A 120 2.07 5.68 -14.24
C ASN A 120 0.68 5.06 -14.14
N VAL A 121 0.04 5.01 -15.30
CA VAL A 121 -1.24 4.35 -15.49
C VAL A 121 -0.96 2.98 -16.11
N PHE A 122 -1.58 1.96 -15.52
CA PHE A 122 -2.05 0.73 -16.17
C PHE A 122 -1.24 -0.55 -15.95
N GLU A 123 -1.54 -1.26 -14.86
CA GLU A 123 -1.56 -2.73 -14.89
C GLU A 123 -2.98 -3.25 -14.71
N ARG A 124 -3.52 -3.84 -15.79
CA ARG A 124 -4.74 -4.64 -15.71
C ARG A 124 -4.34 -6.04 -15.27
N ILE A 125 -4.48 -6.30 -13.98
CA ILE A 125 -4.20 -7.62 -13.36
C ILE A 125 -5.14 -8.70 -13.91
N GLY A 126 -6.26 -8.28 -14.52
CA GLY A 126 -6.95 -9.08 -15.53
C GLY A 126 -8.46 -9.02 -15.44
N ARG A 127 -9.08 -9.64 -16.45
CA ARG A 127 -10.39 -10.32 -16.38
C ARG A 127 -10.09 -11.67 -15.72
N THR A 128 -9.73 -11.68 -14.44
CA THR A 128 -9.31 -12.91 -13.81
C THR A 128 -10.53 -13.83 -13.67
N LYS A 129 -10.30 -15.14 -13.84
CA LYS A 129 -11.21 -16.19 -13.35
C LYS A 129 -11.28 -16.23 -11.80
N LEU A 130 -10.66 -15.25 -11.13
CA LEU A 130 -10.78 -15.05 -9.70
C LEU A 130 -12.14 -14.38 -9.49
N ASP A 131 -13.14 -15.18 -9.12
CA ASP A 131 -14.47 -14.66 -8.76
C ASP A 131 -14.40 -13.61 -7.63
N TYR A 132 -13.25 -13.53 -6.93
CA TYR A 132 -12.94 -12.55 -5.89
C TYR A 132 -11.42 -12.26 -5.86
N PRO A 133 -10.95 -11.00 -5.99
CA PRO A 133 -9.58 -10.58 -5.63
C PRO A 133 -9.40 -10.43 -4.10
N VAL A 134 -9.91 -11.41 -3.35
CA VAL A 134 -9.67 -11.55 -1.91
C VAL A 134 -8.42 -12.39 -1.74
N GLY A 135 -7.45 -11.89 -1.00
CA GLY A 135 -6.23 -12.65 -0.73
C GLY A 135 -5.14 -11.82 -0.05
N GLU A 136 -4.00 -12.47 0.12
CA GLU A 136 -2.79 -11.83 0.59
C GLU A 136 -2.14 -11.10 -0.58
N TRP A 137 -2.15 -9.78 -0.52
CA TRP A 137 -1.30 -8.94 -1.34
C TRP A 137 -0.01 -8.68 -0.57
N ALA A 138 1.06 -8.26 -1.22
CA ALA A 138 2.26 -7.85 -0.48
C ALA A 138 2.89 -6.62 -1.10
N VAL A 139 3.45 -5.76 -0.26
CA VAL A 139 4.36 -4.72 -0.74
C VAL A 139 5.77 -5.27 -0.68
N ILE A 140 6.46 -5.20 -1.81
CA ILE A 140 7.86 -5.55 -1.93
C ILE A 140 8.64 -4.24 -1.99
N VAL A 141 9.56 -4.06 -1.05
CA VAL A 141 10.50 -2.95 -1.04
C VAL A 141 11.82 -3.48 -1.58
N VAL A 142 12.32 -2.85 -2.65
CA VAL A 142 13.61 -3.20 -3.24
C VAL A 142 14.56 -2.02 -3.23
N ASP A 143 15.84 -2.34 -3.16
CA ASP A 143 16.92 -1.43 -3.43
C ASP A 143 17.00 -1.17 -4.96
N ARG A 144 16.93 0.09 -5.38
CA ARG A 144 16.97 0.48 -6.80
C ARG A 144 18.33 0.28 -7.47
N GLU A 145 19.42 0.24 -6.73
CA GLU A 145 20.77 0.06 -7.29
C GLU A 145 21.10 -1.42 -7.49
N THR A 146 20.66 -2.27 -6.54
CA THR A 146 21.04 -3.68 -6.52
C THR A 146 19.92 -4.64 -6.90
N ASP A 147 18.68 -4.15 -7.04
CA ASP A 147 17.45 -4.93 -7.21
C ASP A 147 17.20 -5.96 -6.08
N ALA A 148 17.91 -5.83 -4.95
CA ALA A 148 17.75 -6.72 -3.81
C ALA A 148 16.44 -6.41 -3.07
N VAL A 149 15.71 -7.47 -2.69
CA VAL A 149 14.54 -7.34 -1.83
C VAL A 149 15.00 -7.00 -0.42
N VAL A 150 14.61 -5.80 0.04
CA VAL A 150 14.88 -5.29 1.39
C VAL A 150 13.81 -5.77 2.37
N ALA A 151 12.56 -5.76 1.92
CA ALA A 151 11.41 -6.19 2.70
C ALA A 151 10.30 -6.70 1.79
N GLU A 152 9.53 -7.65 2.32
CA GLU A 152 8.27 -8.06 1.73
C GLU A 152 7.24 -8.19 2.84
N LEU A 153 6.21 -7.38 2.75
CA LEU A 153 5.22 -7.24 3.81
C LEU A 153 3.85 -7.68 3.28
N PRO A 154 3.35 -8.85 3.69
CA PRO A 154 2.02 -9.31 3.31
C PRO A 154 0.93 -8.50 4.01
N LEU A 155 -0.15 -8.25 3.29
CA LEU A 155 -1.32 -7.51 3.71
C LEU A 155 -2.56 -8.23 3.19
N HIS A 156 -3.45 -8.61 4.10
CA HIS A 156 -4.75 -9.15 3.73
C HIS A 156 -5.63 -8.03 3.15
N VAL A 157 -6.10 -8.20 1.91
CA VAL A 157 -6.94 -7.22 1.21
C VAL A 157 -8.19 -7.89 0.67
N GLU A 158 -9.34 -7.30 0.99
CA GLU A 158 -10.64 -7.74 0.51
C GLU A 158 -11.22 -6.70 -0.45
N ILE A 159 -11.05 -6.91 -1.74
CA ILE A 159 -11.57 -6.00 -2.76
C ILE A 159 -12.92 -6.51 -3.25
N TYR A 160 -13.92 -5.64 -3.22
CA TYR A 160 -15.31 -5.99 -3.52
C TYR A 160 -15.71 -5.59 -4.94
N LYS A 161 -16.61 -6.39 -5.54
CA LYS A 161 -17.18 -6.06 -6.86
C LYS A 161 -17.91 -4.73 -6.75
N PRO A 162 -17.82 -3.85 -7.76
CA PRO A 162 -18.79 -2.77 -7.90
C PRO A 162 -20.15 -3.44 -8.10
N THR A 163 -20.95 -3.52 -7.05
CA THR A 163 -22.36 -3.87 -7.20
C THR A 163 -23.00 -2.74 -8.02
N GLY A 164 -23.86 -3.07 -8.98
CA GLY A 164 -24.42 -2.08 -9.92
C GLY A 164 -25.22 -0.94 -9.25
N GLU A 165 -25.38 -0.97 -7.93
CA GLU A 165 -25.84 0.17 -7.14
C GLU A 165 -24.67 0.65 -6.26
N PRO A 166 -24.28 1.94 -6.32
CA PRO A 166 -23.37 2.50 -5.32
C PRO A 166 -23.98 2.27 -3.92
N PRO A 167 -23.16 2.01 -2.88
CA PRO A 167 -23.68 1.89 -1.53
C PRO A 167 -24.47 3.16 -1.21
N LYS A 168 -25.77 3.00 -0.93
CA LYS A 168 -26.60 4.11 -0.46
C LYS A 168 -25.97 4.57 0.84
N TYR A 169 -25.40 5.78 0.83
CA TYR A 169 -25.02 6.47 2.05
C TYR A 169 -26.30 6.61 2.88
N VAL A 170 -26.48 5.73 3.86
CA VAL A 170 -27.46 5.97 4.92
C VAL A 170 -26.78 6.98 5.83
N SER A 171 -27.05 8.26 5.61
CA SER A 171 -26.82 9.25 6.64
C SER A 171 -27.66 8.83 7.83
N GLY A 172 -27.04 8.19 8.82
CA GLY A 172 -27.65 7.96 10.11
C GLY A 172 -27.96 9.31 10.73
N GLY A 173 -29.16 9.80 10.48
CA GLY A 173 -29.78 10.79 11.34
C GLY A 173 -29.85 10.18 12.73
N LEU A 174 -29.30 10.90 13.70
CA LEU A 174 -29.56 10.66 15.09
C LEU A 174 -31.04 11.01 15.31
N ASP A 175 -31.88 9.99 15.49
CA ASP A 175 -33.13 10.14 16.23
C ASP A 175 -32.84 10.17 17.73
#